data_AF-A6NX86-F1
#
_entry.id   AF-A6NX86-F1
#
_cell.length_a   1.000
_cell.length_b   1.000
_cell.length_c   1.000
_cell.angle_alpha   90.00
_cell.angle_beta   90.00
_cell.angle_gamma   90.00
#
_symmetry.space_group_name_H-M   'P 1'
#
loop_
_entity.id
_entity.type
_entity.pdbx_description
1 polymer ?
#
loop_
_entity_poly.entity_id
_entity_poly.type
_entity_poly.pdbx_seq_one_letter_code
_entity_poly.pdbx_strand_id
1 'polypeptide(L)'
;MDFLTDWLTDWLKELLIGGIMGNLEGLFDYVNTQVGEIAVQVGTTPAAWNAGVFSLIRQLSETVILPIAGLVLTFVATYELIQMLLEKNNMHEFDVANIYKWISKRLVPSSFSQTLYIVMVVFDVSQTVIASGRPDPRAPR
;
A
#
# COMPACT_ATOMS: atom_id res chain seq x y z
N MET A 1 -33.08 54.63 -23.49
CA MET A 1 -32.53 53.46 -24.19
C MET A 1 -31.48 52.79 -23.31
N ASP A 2 -30.53 53.53 -22.72
CA ASP A 2 -29.59 52.98 -21.72
C ASP A 2 -30.25 52.21 -20.57
N PHE A 3 -31.20 52.82 -19.86
CA PHE A 3 -31.82 52.19 -18.68
C PHE A 3 -32.36 50.77 -18.90
N LEU A 4 -33.07 50.52 -20.02
CA LEU A 4 -33.61 49.20 -20.32
C LEU A 4 -32.54 48.20 -20.77
N THR A 5 -31.50 48.69 -21.44
CA THR A 5 -30.40 47.85 -21.95
C THR A 5 -29.46 47.46 -20.82
N ASP A 6 -29.20 48.37 -19.88
CA ASP A 6 -28.43 48.13 -18.67
C ASP A 6 -29.17 47.18 -17.72
N TRP A 7 -30.47 47.43 -17.47
CA TRP A 7 -31.29 46.55 -16.65
C TRP A 7 -31.35 45.12 -17.19
N LEU A 8 -31.54 44.97 -18.51
CA LEU A 8 -31.56 43.65 -19.16
C LEU A 8 -30.19 42.96 -19.10
N THR A 9 -29.11 43.72 -19.25
CA THR A 9 -27.73 43.20 -19.21
C THR A 9 -27.37 42.71 -17.81
N ASP A 10 -27.74 43.44 -16.76
CA ASP A 10 -27.46 43.06 -15.38
C ASP A 10 -28.30 41.85 -14.95
N TRP A 11 -29.58 41.79 -15.32
CA TRP A 11 -30.43 40.62 -15.09
C TRP A 11 -29.85 39.35 -15.75
N LEU A 12 -29.39 39.45 -16.99
CA LEU A 12 -28.86 38.31 -17.75
C LEU A 12 -27.48 37.87 -17.21
N LYS A 13 -26.66 38.81 -16.73
CA LYS A 13 -25.42 38.50 -16.01
C LYS A 13 -25.68 37.77 -14.70
N GLU A 14 -26.62 38.24 -13.87
CA GLU A 14 -26.94 37.57 -12.60
C GLU A 14 -27.47 36.15 -12.82
N LEU A 15 -28.32 35.94 -13.83
CA LEU A 15 -28.82 34.61 -14.18
C LEU A 15 -27.71 33.68 -14.66
N LEU A 16 -26.81 34.14 -15.52
CA LEU A 16 -25.67 33.34 -15.99
C LEU A 16 -24.67 33.05 -14.87
N ILE A 17 -24.36 34.04 -14.03
CA ILE A 17 -23.45 33.86 -12.89
C ILE A 17 -24.07 32.89 -11.88
N GLY A 18 -25.35 33.04 -11.56
CA GLY A 18 -26.06 32.12 -10.66
C GLY A 18 -26.15 30.71 -11.22
N GLY A 19 -26.41 30.56 -12.53
CA GLY A 19 -26.43 29.26 -13.19
C GLY A 19 -25.06 28.59 -13.24
N ILE A 20 -23.99 29.34 -13.51
CA ILE A 20 -22.61 28.83 -13.52
C ILE A 20 -22.16 28.49 -12.11
N MET A 21 -22.35 29.37 -11.13
CA MET A 21 -22.00 29.10 -9.73
C MET A 21 -22.76 27.89 -9.18
N GLY A 22 -24.07 27.79 -9.42
CA GLY A 22 -24.85 26.63 -8.99
C GLY A 22 -24.40 25.31 -9.62
N ASN A 23 -23.95 25.34 -10.88
CA ASN A 23 -23.39 24.16 -11.54
C ASN A 23 -22.00 23.81 -10.98
N LEU A 24 -21.13 24.81 -10.74
CA LEU A 24 -19.83 24.59 -10.10
C LEU A 24 -19.97 24.07 -8.67
N GLU A 25 -20.87 24.61 -7.86
CA GLU A 25 -21.19 24.11 -6.52
C GLU A 25 -21.66 22.66 -6.58
N GLY A 26 -22.60 22.34 -7.49
CA GLY A 26 -23.06 20.96 -7.70
C GLY A 26 -21.95 20.00 -8.14
N LEU A 27 -21.02 20.45 -8.99
CA LEU A 27 -19.84 19.67 -9.37
C LEU A 27 -18.88 19.47 -8.19
N PHE A 28 -18.65 20.49 -7.37
CA PHE A 28 -17.81 20.36 -6.17
C PHE A 28 -18.41 19.38 -5.16
N ASP A 29 -19.71 19.43 -4.92
CA ASP A 29 -20.40 18.48 -4.03
C ASP A 29 -20.33 17.04 -4.56
N TYR A 30 -20.55 16.86 -5.86
CA TYR A 30 -20.44 15.55 -6.51
C TYR A 30 -19.00 15.00 -6.41
N VAL A 31 -17.99 15.82 -6.74
CA VAL A 31 -16.58 15.44 -6.64
C VAL A 31 -16.21 15.11 -5.20
N ASN A 32 -16.67 15.91 -4.22
CA ASN A 32 -16.37 15.67 -2.81
C ASN A 32 -16.99 14.34 -2.32
N THR A 33 -18.19 14.02 -2.78
CA THR A 33 -18.85 12.73 -2.49
C THR A 33 -18.06 11.57 -3.09
N GLN A 34 -17.71 11.65 -4.38
CA GLN A 34 -16.95 10.61 -5.08
C GLN A 34 -15.54 10.42 -4.50
N VAL A 35 -14.83 11.50 -4.18
CA VAL A 35 -13.51 11.45 -3.52
C VAL A 35 -13.63 10.85 -2.11
N GLY A 36 -14.71 11.14 -1.38
CA GLY A 36 -15.00 10.53 -0.09
C GLY A 36 -15.20 9.01 -0.18
N GLU A 37 -15.93 8.53 -1.19
CA GLU A 37 -16.12 7.10 -1.44
C GLU A 37 -14.82 6.42 -1.90
N ILE A 38 -14.07 7.04 -2.81
CA ILE A 38 -12.79 6.52 -3.31
C ILE A 38 -11.75 6.45 -2.19
N ALA A 39 -11.69 7.43 -1.30
CA ALA A 39 -10.78 7.43 -0.16
C ALA A 39 -11.01 6.21 0.77
N VAL A 40 -12.26 5.78 0.91
CA VAL A 40 -12.60 4.56 1.67
C VAL A 40 -12.13 3.33 0.89
N GLN A 41 -12.41 3.26 -0.41
CA GLN A 41 -12.05 2.11 -1.25
C GLN A 41 -10.53 1.88 -1.36
N VAL A 42 -9.75 2.93 -1.59
CA VAL A 42 -8.28 2.85 -1.77
C VAL A 42 -7.57 2.35 -0.52
N GLY A 43 -8.15 2.59 0.66
CA GLY A 43 -7.57 2.14 1.90
C GLY A 43 -8.05 0.76 2.37
N THR A 44 -9.00 0.13 1.68
CA THR A 44 -9.44 -1.23 2.03
C THR A 44 -8.28 -2.23 1.89
N THR A 45 -8.17 -3.17 2.83
CA THR A 45 -7.13 -4.19 2.75
C THR A 45 -7.36 -5.07 1.51
N PRO A 46 -6.30 -5.61 0.88
CA PRO A 46 -6.46 -6.50 -0.28
C PRO A 46 -7.37 -7.71 -0.03
N ALA A 47 -7.41 -8.21 1.21
CA ALA A 47 -8.31 -9.28 1.63
C ALA A 47 -9.79 -8.85 1.69
N ALA A 48 -10.07 -7.60 2.07
CA ALA A 48 -11.42 -7.04 2.09
C ALA A 48 -11.89 -6.60 0.69
N TRP A 49 -10.97 -6.14 -0.16
CA TRP A 49 -11.26 -5.73 -1.53
C TRP A 49 -11.63 -6.93 -2.42
N ASN A 50 -10.84 -8.00 -2.38
CA ASN A 50 -11.17 -9.25 -3.08
C ASN A 50 -10.55 -10.47 -2.38
N ALA A 51 -11.35 -11.12 -1.54
CA ALA A 51 -10.90 -12.27 -0.76
C ALA A 51 -10.43 -13.46 -1.62
N GLY A 52 -11.03 -13.67 -2.80
CA GLY A 52 -10.68 -14.78 -3.69
C GLY A 52 -9.30 -14.62 -4.34
N VAL A 53 -9.05 -13.45 -4.93
CA VAL A 53 -7.74 -13.13 -5.53
C VAL A 53 -6.66 -13.07 -4.45
N PHE A 54 -6.97 -12.49 -3.29
CA PHE A 54 -6.03 -12.43 -2.18
C PHE A 54 -5.66 -13.83 -1.66
N SER A 55 -6.65 -14.71 -1.49
CA SER A 55 -6.42 -16.10 -1.07
C SER A 55 -5.57 -16.87 -2.09
N LEU A 56 -5.81 -16.69 -3.39
CA LEU A 56 -5.01 -17.30 -4.45
C LEU A 56 -3.54 -16.87 -4.37
N ILE A 57 -3.28 -15.56 -4.26
CA ILE A 57 -1.92 -15.02 -4.17
C ILE A 57 -1.23 -15.54 -2.90
N ARG A 58 -1.95 -15.57 -1.78
CA ARG A 58 -1.42 -16.07 -0.50
C ARG A 58 -1.09 -17.56 -0.59
N GLN A 59 -1.99 -18.37 -1.13
CA GLN A 59 -1.75 -19.81 -1.32
C GLN A 59 -0.54 -20.04 -2.21
N LEU A 60 -0.43 -19.36 -3.35
CA LEU A 60 0.74 -19.50 -4.24
C LEU A 60 2.03 -19.09 -3.53
N SER A 61 2.02 -18.01 -2.75
CA SER A 61 3.16 -17.57 -1.97
C SER A 61 3.60 -18.61 -0.93
N GLU A 62 2.65 -19.11 -0.13
CA GLU A 62 2.93 -20.02 0.98
C GLU A 62 3.27 -21.45 0.52
N THR A 63 2.67 -21.92 -0.56
CA THR A 63 2.78 -23.32 -1.00
C THR A 63 3.77 -23.56 -2.12
N VAL A 64 4.06 -22.54 -2.94
CA VAL A 64 4.95 -22.69 -4.11
C VAL A 64 6.21 -21.84 -3.93
N ILE A 65 6.05 -20.54 -3.69
CA ILE A 65 7.18 -19.60 -3.67
C ILE A 65 8.10 -19.88 -2.46
N LEU A 66 7.55 -20.00 -1.25
CA LEU A 66 8.35 -20.25 -0.04
C LEU A 66 9.12 -21.59 -0.10
N PRO A 67 8.52 -22.73 -0.48
CA PRO A 67 9.27 -23.99 -0.59
C PRO A 67 10.37 -23.94 -1.65
N ILE A 68 10.11 -23.36 -2.82
CA ILE A 68 11.13 -23.24 -3.88
C ILE A 68 12.29 -22.36 -3.40
N ALA A 69 12.00 -21.22 -2.77
CA ALA A 69 13.03 -20.38 -2.16
C ALA A 69 13.85 -21.16 -1.12
N GLY A 70 13.20 -21.92 -0.24
CA GLY A 70 13.85 -22.78 0.74
C GLY A 70 14.79 -23.82 0.12
N LEU A 71 14.37 -24.46 -0.99
CA LEU A 71 15.20 -25.42 -1.72
C LEU A 71 16.45 -24.77 -2.32
N VAL A 72 16.28 -23.64 -3.02
CA VAL A 72 17.40 -22.91 -3.64
C VAL A 72 18.38 -22.40 -2.57
N LEU A 73 17.87 -21.89 -1.46
CA LEU A 73 18.70 -21.40 -0.36
C LEU A 73 19.44 -22.54 0.35
N THR A 74 18.81 -23.70 0.51
CA THR A 74 19.49 -24.89 1.05
C THR A 74 20.64 -25.32 0.14
N PHE A 75 20.45 -25.28 -1.18
CA PHE A 75 21.50 -25.54 -2.15
C PHE A 75 22.66 -24.55 -2.05
N VAL A 76 22.37 -23.23 -2.11
CA VAL A 76 23.39 -22.18 -1.98
C VAL A 76 24.13 -22.27 -0.63
N ALA A 77 23.41 -22.50 0.47
CA ALA A 77 24.03 -22.59 1.79
C ALA A 77 24.88 -23.85 1.98
N THR A 78 24.57 -24.93 1.25
CA THR A 78 25.39 -26.15 1.23
C THR A 78 26.66 -25.92 0.41
N TYR A 79 26.56 -25.23 -0.72
CA TYR A 79 27.71 -24.82 -1.52
C TYR A 79 28.67 -23.92 -0.73
N GLU A 80 28.15 -22.88 -0.07
CA GLU A 80 28.97 -22.00 0.78
C GLU A 80 29.62 -22.75 1.95
N LEU A 81 28.92 -23.72 2.56
CA LEU A 81 29.48 -24.53 3.65
C LEU A 81 30.62 -25.41 3.15
N ILE A 82 30.47 -26.06 1.98
CA ILE A 82 31.55 -26.85 1.37
C ILE A 82 32.76 -25.96 1.05
N GLN A 83 32.54 -24.76 0.49
CA GLN A 83 33.63 -23.83 0.21
C GLN A 83 34.38 -23.39 1.46
N MET A 84 33.66 -23.05 2.54
CA MET A 84 34.31 -22.74 3.82
C MET A 84 35.09 -23.93 4.38
N LEU A 85 34.61 -25.16 4.21
CA LEU A 85 35.33 -26.36 4.63
C LEU A 85 36.57 -26.63 3.76
N LEU A 86 36.49 -26.42 2.44
CA LEU A 86 37.60 -26.64 1.51
C LEU A 86 38.71 -25.58 1.68
N GLU A 87 38.33 -24.31 1.89
CA GLU A 87 39.29 -23.22 2.13
C GLU A 87 39.93 -23.28 3.52
N LYS A 88 39.24 -23.82 4.53
CA LYS A 88 39.72 -23.88 5.93
C LYS A 88 40.20 -25.25 6.40
N ASN A 89 40.33 -26.24 5.50
CA ASN A 89 41.02 -27.50 5.79
C ASN A 89 42.56 -27.34 5.93
N ASN A 90 43.02 -26.17 6.38
CA ASN A 90 44.42 -25.85 6.69
C ASN A 90 44.60 -25.17 8.07
N MET A 91 43.62 -25.33 8.98
CA MET A 91 43.75 -25.11 10.44
C MET A 91 44.44 -23.82 10.93
N HIS A 92 44.48 -22.72 10.17
CA HIS A 92 45.12 -21.50 10.68
C HIS A 92 44.17 -20.47 11.29
N GLU A 93 42.89 -20.37 10.90
CA GLU A 93 41.97 -19.40 11.53
C GLU A 93 40.49 -19.67 11.17
N PHE A 94 39.69 -20.19 12.11
CA PHE A 94 38.23 -20.20 12.00
C PHE A 94 37.68 -18.78 12.24
N ASP A 95 37.75 -17.94 11.22
CA ASP A 95 37.11 -16.61 11.20
C ASP A 95 35.59 -16.70 11.49
N VAL A 96 35.23 -16.32 12.72
CA VAL A 96 33.85 -16.25 13.25
C VAL A 96 32.97 -15.34 12.38
N ALA A 97 33.56 -14.36 11.69
CA ALA A 97 32.83 -13.46 10.80
C ALA A 97 32.22 -14.20 9.60
N ASN A 98 32.86 -15.26 9.10
CA ASN A 98 32.33 -16.05 7.98
C ASN A 98 31.17 -16.95 8.41
N ILE A 99 31.25 -17.54 9.61
CA ILE A 99 30.12 -18.28 10.19
C ILE A 99 28.94 -17.34 10.46
N TYR A 100 29.20 -16.14 10.98
CA TYR A 100 28.15 -15.15 11.21
C TYR A 100 27.46 -14.70 9.91
N LYS A 101 28.23 -14.43 8.84
CA LYS A 101 27.68 -14.13 7.50
C LYS A 101 26.88 -15.30 6.92
N TRP A 102 27.26 -16.53 7.23
CA TRP A 102 26.53 -17.71 6.77
C TRP A 102 25.24 -17.94 7.56
N ILE A 103 25.25 -17.75 8.88
CA ILE A 103 24.05 -17.82 9.73
C ILE A 103 23.05 -16.73 9.31
N SER A 104 23.50 -15.50 9.05
CA SER A 104 22.60 -14.42 8.64
C SER A 104 21.90 -14.72 7.31
N LYS A 105 22.60 -15.26 6.31
CA LYS A 105 22.00 -15.69 5.03
C LYS A 105 20.93 -16.77 5.18
N ARG A 106 21.00 -17.62 6.22
CA ARG A 106 19.99 -18.65 6.52
C ARG A 106 18.75 -18.13 7.25
N LEU A 107 18.84 -16.99 7.94
CA LEU A 107 17.72 -16.47 8.73
C LEU A 107 16.81 -15.52 7.94
N VAL A 108 17.35 -14.77 6.97
CA VAL A 108 16.59 -13.86 6.07
C VAL A 108 15.36 -14.48 5.38
N PRO A 109 15.35 -15.76 4.96
CA PRO A 109 14.20 -16.37 4.28
C PRO A 109 12.96 -16.51 5.19
N SER A 110 13.17 -16.65 6.50
CA SER A 110 12.06 -16.73 7.47
C SER A 110 11.25 -15.43 7.52
N SER A 111 11.88 -14.29 7.22
CA SER A 111 11.22 -12.99 7.11
C SER A 111 10.33 -12.87 5.87
N PHE A 112 10.65 -13.58 4.77
CA PHE A 112 9.81 -13.59 3.56
C PHE A 112 8.47 -14.30 3.76
N SER A 113 8.37 -15.20 4.74
CA SER A 113 7.10 -15.84 5.10
C SER A 113 6.06 -14.87 5.67
N GLN A 114 6.47 -13.67 6.09
CA GLN A 114 5.61 -12.68 6.74
C GLN A 114 5.35 -11.45 5.86
N THR A 115 5.82 -11.39 4.61
CA THR A 115 5.67 -10.20 3.75
C THR A 115 4.21 -9.81 3.53
N LEU A 116 3.33 -10.78 3.29
CA LEU A 116 1.89 -10.51 3.13
C LEU A 116 1.23 -10.05 4.43
N TYR A 117 1.73 -10.48 5.59
CA TYR A 117 1.29 -9.99 6.89
C TYR A 117 1.68 -8.53 7.12
N ILE A 118 2.92 -8.16 6.77
CA ILE A 118 3.39 -6.77 6.86
C ILE A 118 2.54 -5.86 5.97
N VAL A 119 2.22 -6.30 4.75
CA VAL A 119 1.33 -5.55 3.84
C VAL A 119 -0.03 -5.30 4.50
N MET A 120 -0.66 -6.31 5.10
CA MET A 120 -1.92 -6.13 5.82
C MET A 120 -1.82 -5.07 6.92
N VAL A 121 -0.76 -5.13 7.75
CA VAL A 121 -0.55 -4.17 8.84
C VAL A 121 -0.38 -2.74 8.32
N VAL A 122 0.31 -2.54 7.18
CA VAL A 122 0.43 -1.20 6.57
C VAL A 122 -0.93 -0.65 6.14
N PHE A 123 -1.81 -1.50 5.58
CA PHE A 123 -3.18 -1.09 5.25
C PHE A 123 -3.99 -0.75 6.50
N ASP A 124 -3.87 -1.52 7.58
CA ASP A 124 -4.57 -1.26 8.84
C ASP A 124 -4.11 0.07 9.49
N VAL A 125 -2.81 0.37 9.44
CA VAL A 125 -2.26 1.67 9.88
C VAL A 125 -2.75 2.81 8.98
N SER A 126 -2.81 2.58 7.67
CA SER A 126 -3.32 3.57 6.72
C SER A 126 -4.78 3.91 6.99
N GLN A 127 -5.61 2.89 7.29
CA GLN A 127 -7.01 3.07 7.67
C GLN A 127 -7.18 3.89 8.95
N THR A 128 -6.34 3.67 9.96
CA THR A 128 -6.40 4.43 11.22
C THR A 128 -6.00 5.89 11.03
N VAL A 129 -5.02 6.18 10.16
CA VAL A 129 -4.65 7.57 9.80
C VAL A 129 -5.78 8.26 9.02
N ILE A 130 -6.41 7.57 8.06
CA ILE A 130 -7.54 8.11 7.29
C ILE A 130 -8.75 8.37 8.20
N ALA A 131 -9.05 7.45 9.11
CA ALA A 131 -10.14 7.60 10.07
C ALA A 131 -9.88 8.77 11.04
N SER A 132 -8.63 9.02 11.41
CA SER A 132 -8.22 10.11 12.30
C SER A 132 -8.17 11.47 11.60
N GLY A 133 -7.92 11.49 10.29
CA GLY A 133 -7.93 12.71 9.46
C GLY A 133 -9.33 13.16 9.03
N ARG A 134 -10.36 12.31 9.21
CA ARG A 134 -11.74 12.66 8.87
C ARG A 134 -12.30 13.63 9.92
N PRO A 135 -12.77 14.84 9.54
CA PRO A 135 -13.43 15.75 10.46
C PRO A 135 -14.64 15.06 11.08
N ASP A 136 -14.76 15.09 12.41
CA ASP A 136 -15.92 14.54 13.12
C ASP A 136 -17.17 15.30 12.67
N PRO A 137 -18.19 14.64 12.09
CA PRO A 137 -19.45 15.29 11.75
C PRO A 137 -20.22 15.82 12.99
N ARG A 138 -19.74 15.56 14.21
CA ARG A 138 -20.28 16.07 15.48
C ARG A 138 -19.44 17.16 16.14
N ALA A 139 -18.32 17.58 15.54
CA ALA A 139 -17.54 18.68 16.07
C ALA A 139 -18.37 19.98 16.02
N PRO A 140 -18.54 20.69 17.16
CA PRO A 140 -19.20 21.99 17.15
C PRO A 140 -18.39 22.94 16.27
N ARG A 141 -19.07 23.61 15.33
CA ARG A 141 -18.50 24.72 14.55
C ARG A 141 -18.14 25.89 15.46
#